data_AF-A0A4Q3UG75-F1
#
_entry.id   AF-A0A4Q3UG75-F1
#
_cell.length_a   1.000
_cell.length_b   1.000
_cell.length_c   1.000
_cell.angle_alpha   90.00
_cell.angle_beta   90.00
_cell.angle_gamma   90.00
#
_symmetry.space_group_name_H-M   'P 1'
#
loop_
_entity.id
_entity.type
_entity.pdbx_description
1 polymer ?
#
loop_
_entity_poly.entity_id
_entity_poly.type
_entity_poly.pdbx_seq_one_letter_code
_entity_poly.pdbx_strand_id
1 'polypeptide(L)'
;MRSIFAAVSVLALAAACGPTEPAKPVALAPSTTANADLQRRLIDAKPGDTIEIGAGTFEFTEGLSLTVDDVTIKGAGIDKTILSFKGQKGAGEGLLVTSDGVTLTGFTMQDSKGDGIKSKGADDI
;
A
#
# COMPACT_ATOMS: atom_id res chain seq x y z
N MET A 1 40.32 -11.58 63.45
CA MET A 1 39.24 -12.57 63.24
C MET A 1 37.92 -11.89 63.53
N ARG A 2 37.08 -11.65 62.51
CA ARG A 2 35.63 -11.44 62.63
C ARG A 2 34.98 -11.21 61.25
N SER A 3 34.44 -12.32 60.75
CA SER A 3 33.15 -12.50 60.08
C SER A 3 32.71 -11.63 58.89
N ILE A 4 32.50 -12.36 57.81
CA ILE A 4 31.76 -12.12 56.56
C ILE A 4 30.30 -11.71 56.82
N PHE A 5 29.77 -10.76 56.04
CA PHE A 5 28.36 -10.73 55.63
C PHE A 5 28.27 -10.36 54.14
N ALA A 6 27.86 -11.33 53.32
CA ALA A 6 27.55 -11.17 51.91
C ALA A 6 26.13 -10.59 51.78
N ALA A 7 25.98 -9.45 51.10
CA ALA A 7 24.69 -8.92 50.68
C ALA A 7 24.52 -9.21 49.18
N VAL A 8 23.70 -10.20 48.86
CA VAL A 8 23.25 -10.49 47.49
C VAL A 8 22.09 -9.54 47.18
N SER A 9 22.32 -8.52 46.37
CA SER A 9 21.24 -7.69 45.81
C SER A 9 20.85 -8.25 44.45
N VAL A 10 19.68 -8.90 44.40
CA VAL A 10 19.01 -9.28 43.16
C VAL A 10 18.53 -8.00 42.48
N LEU A 11 19.19 -7.59 41.40
CA LEU A 11 18.74 -6.48 40.56
C LEU A 11 17.74 -7.04 39.54
N ALA A 12 16.47 -6.70 39.75
CA ALA A 12 15.35 -7.12 38.91
C ALA A 12 15.51 -6.60 37.47
N LEU A 13 15.53 -7.51 36.49
CA LEU A 13 15.38 -7.18 35.07
C LEU A 13 13.91 -6.77 34.83
N ALA A 14 13.67 -5.47 34.72
CA ALA A 14 12.41 -4.95 34.21
C ALA A 14 12.34 -5.21 32.69
N ALA A 15 11.55 -6.20 32.29
CA ALA A 15 11.21 -6.45 30.89
C ALA A 15 10.32 -5.31 30.38
N ALA A 16 10.90 -4.36 29.65
CA ALA A 16 10.20 -3.31 28.95
C ALA A 16 9.59 -3.84 27.64
N CYS A 17 8.49 -4.59 27.73
CA CYS A 17 7.60 -4.82 26.59
C CYS A 17 6.54 -3.71 26.60
N GLY A 18 6.78 -2.65 25.84
CA GLY A 18 5.72 -1.70 25.47
C GLY A 18 4.75 -2.34 24.45
N PRO A 19 3.55 -1.78 24.25
CA PRO A 19 2.64 -2.25 23.21
C PRO A 19 3.31 -2.07 21.84
N THR A 20 3.48 -3.17 21.12
CA THR A 20 3.88 -3.19 19.71
C THR A 20 2.75 -2.56 18.90
N GLU A 21 2.90 -1.29 18.51
CA GLU A 21 2.07 -0.72 17.46
C GLU A 21 2.22 -1.59 16.19
N PRO A 22 1.12 -1.91 15.50
CA PRO A 22 1.21 -2.64 14.25
C PRO A 22 2.09 -1.84 13.28
N ALA A 23 3.14 -2.48 12.78
CA ALA A 23 4.06 -1.84 11.84
C ALA A 23 3.27 -1.31 10.65
N LYS A 24 3.42 -0.01 10.37
CA LYS A 24 2.78 0.62 9.21
C LYS A 24 3.14 -0.17 7.94
N PRO A 25 2.16 -0.50 7.08
CA PRO A 25 2.44 -1.23 5.84
C PRO A 25 3.53 -0.53 5.04
N VAL A 26 4.55 -1.29 4.62
CA VAL A 26 5.62 -0.77 3.77
C VAL A 26 5.04 -0.44 2.40
N ALA A 27 5.32 0.77 1.91
CA ALA A 27 4.90 1.22 0.59
C ALA A 27 5.40 0.26 -0.50
N LEU A 28 4.57 0.03 -1.51
CA LEU A 28 4.93 -0.83 -2.64
C LEU A 28 6.11 -0.22 -3.41
N ALA A 29 7.16 -0.99 -3.68
CA ALA A 29 8.28 -0.57 -4.52
C ALA A 29 8.14 -1.12 -5.95
N PRO A 30 8.73 -0.46 -6.97
CA PRO A 30 8.76 -1.00 -8.32
C PRO A 30 9.41 -2.39 -8.37
N SER A 31 8.79 -3.31 -9.10
CA SER A 31 9.30 -4.67 -9.30
C SER A 31 8.64 -5.30 -10.54
N THR A 32 9.16 -6.46 -10.97
CA THR A 32 8.54 -7.26 -12.03
C THR A 32 7.22 -7.90 -11.62
N THR A 33 6.94 -7.98 -10.31
CA THR A 33 5.69 -8.51 -9.74
C THR A 33 4.71 -7.42 -9.34
N ALA A 34 5.06 -6.15 -9.53
CA ALA A 34 4.33 -5.04 -8.93
C ALA A 34 2.86 -4.94 -9.38
N ASN A 35 2.54 -5.36 -10.61
CA ASN A 35 1.14 -5.45 -11.06
C ASN A 35 0.34 -6.41 -10.19
N ALA A 36 0.86 -7.63 -9.96
CA ALA A 36 0.23 -8.65 -9.13
C ALA A 36 0.20 -8.25 -7.65
N ASP A 37 1.29 -7.64 -7.16
CA ASP A 37 1.40 -7.20 -5.77
C ASP A 37 0.41 -6.07 -5.46
N LEU A 38 0.26 -5.10 -6.37
CA LEU A 38 -0.72 -4.03 -6.22
C LEU A 38 -2.14 -4.56 -6.32
N GLN A 39 -2.45 -5.39 -7.32
CA GLN A 39 -3.78 -6.00 -7.45
C GLN A 39 -4.15 -6.81 -6.20
N ARG A 40 -3.20 -7.56 -5.64
CA ARG A 40 -3.42 -8.30 -4.39
C ARG A 40 -3.73 -7.36 -3.23
N ARG A 41 -2.98 -6.26 -3.08
CA ARG A 41 -3.27 -5.25 -2.02
C ARG A 41 -4.65 -4.62 -2.19
N LEU A 42 -5.11 -4.39 -3.43
CA LEU A 42 -6.45 -3.87 -3.72
C LEU A 42 -7.55 -4.88 -3.37
N ILE A 43 -7.31 -6.18 -3.60
CA ILE A 43 -8.24 -7.27 -3.24
C ILE A 43 -8.29 -7.48 -1.72
N ASP A 44 -7.13 -7.45 -1.06
CA ASP A 44 -7.01 -7.73 0.38
C ASP A 44 -7.37 -6.49 1.26
N ALA A 45 -7.63 -5.34 0.63
CA ALA A 45 -7.96 -4.09 1.33
C ALA A 45 -9.27 -4.20 2.11
N LYS A 46 -9.35 -3.41 3.17
CA LYS A 46 -10.57 -3.20 3.96
C LYS A 46 -11.00 -1.74 3.88
N PRO A 47 -12.29 -1.43 4.10
CA PRO A 47 -12.74 -0.06 4.16
C PRO A 47 -11.94 0.77 5.17
N GLY A 48 -11.52 1.97 4.76
CA GLY A 48 -10.63 2.85 5.51
C GLY A 48 -9.13 2.60 5.31
N ASP A 49 -8.72 1.56 4.59
CA ASP A 49 -7.32 1.28 4.34
C ASP A 49 -6.69 2.32 3.40
N THR A 50 -5.41 2.60 3.65
CA THR A 50 -4.55 3.35 2.72
C THR A 50 -3.48 2.44 2.13
N ILE A 51 -3.50 2.29 0.80
CA ILE A 51 -2.48 1.58 0.03
C ILE A 51 -1.44 2.59 -0.43
N GLU A 52 -0.26 2.57 0.19
CA GLU A 52 0.86 3.43 -0.20
C GLU A 52 1.69 2.79 -1.33
N ILE A 53 1.92 3.56 -2.39
CA ILE A 53 2.79 3.23 -3.53
C ILE A 53 4.01 4.15 -3.46
N GLY A 54 5.20 3.56 -3.41
CA GLY A 54 6.46 4.28 -3.35
C GLY A 54 6.77 5.04 -4.65
N ALA A 55 7.85 5.82 -4.62
CA ALA A 55 8.37 6.47 -5.82
C ALA A 55 8.98 5.45 -6.80
N GLY A 56 8.93 5.78 -8.08
CA GLY A 56 9.46 5.01 -9.20
C GLY A 56 8.41 4.76 -10.29
N THR A 57 8.84 4.08 -11.34
CA THR A 57 7.99 3.66 -12.46
C THR A 57 7.61 2.19 -12.32
N PHE A 58 6.32 1.94 -12.35
CA PHE A 58 5.70 0.63 -12.25
C PHE A 58 5.17 0.24 -13.63
N GLU A 59 5.72 -0.82 -14.20
CA GLU A 59 5.31 -1.32 -15.52
C GLU A 59 4.21 -2.36 -15.37
N PHE A 60 3.04 -2.07 -15.93
CA PHE A 60 1.84 -2.88 -15.82
C PHE A 60 1.44 -3.45 -17.17
N THR A 61 1.24 -4.77 -17.20
CA THR A 61 0.79 -5.50 -18.39
C THR A 61 -0.71 -5.82 -18.35
N GLU A 62 -1.34 -5.72 -17.18
CA GLU A 62 -2.77 -5.97 -16.98
C GLU A 62 -3.42 -4.78 -16.28
N GLY A 63 -4.72 -4.58 -16.50
CA GLY A 63 -5.50 -3.57 -15.77
C GLY A 63 -5.66 -3.94 -14.29
N LEU A 64 -5.90 -2.93 -13.47
CA LEU A 64 -6.18 -3.08 -12.04
C LEU A 64 -7.67 -2.91 -11.76
N SER A 65 -8.15 -3.50 -10.65
CA SER A 65 -9.50 -3.26 -10.17
C SER A 65 -9.58 -3.08 -8.66
N LEU A 66 -10.46 -2.18 -8.23
CA LEU A 66 -10.82 -1.95 -6.84
C LEU A 66 -12.35 -2.09 -6.67
N THR A 67 -12.73 -2.97 -5.74
CA THR A 67 -14.12 -3.29 -5.41
C THR A 67 -14.40 -3.19 -3.91
N VAL A 68 -13.57 -2.45 -3.17
CA VAL A 68 -13.73 -2.19 -1.73
C VAL A 68 -13.93 -0.69 -1.52
N ASP A 69 -14.98 -0.34 -0.79
CA ASP A 69 -15.35 1.05 -0.50
C ASP A 69 -14.38 1.71 0.48
N ASP A 70 -14.34 3.04 0.49
CA ASP A 70 -13.57 3.87 1.42
C ASP A 70 -12.06 3.59 1.44
N VAL A 71 -11.49 3.13 0.32
CA VAL A 71 -10.05 2.88 0.18
C VAL A 71 -9.33 4.10 -0.37
N THR A 72 -8.17 4.42 0.19
CA THR A 72 -7.26 5.43 -0.36
C THR A 72 -6.08 4.76 -1.07
N ILE A 73 -5.85 5.10 -2.34
CA ILE A 73 -4.61 4.76 -3.06
C ILE A 73 -3.73 6.00 -3.13
N LYS A 74 -2.55 5.92 -2.51
CA LYS A 74 -1.65 7.08 -2.34
C LYS A 74 -0.26 6.80 -2.89
N GLY A 75 0.15 7.54 -3.90
CA GLY A 75 1.54 7.57 -4.37
C GLY A 75 2.42 8.55 -3.60
N ALA A 76 3.72 8.51 -3.87
CA ALA A 76 4.73 9.40 -3.27
C ALA A 76 4.71 10.84 -3.86
N GLY A 77 3.89 11.09 -4.89
CA GLY A 77 3.71 12.37 -5.55
C GLY A 77 3.49 12.22 -7.06
N ILE A 78 2.81 13.20 -7.65
CA ILE A 78 2.73 13.34 -9.11
C ILE A 78 4.17 13.42 -9.65
N ASP A 79 4.43 12.72 -10.75
CA ASP A 79 5.74 12.52 -11.40
C ASP A 79 6.79 11.77 -10.57
N LYS A 80 6.48 11.39 -9.32
CA LYS A 80 7.33 10.54 -8.48
C LYS A 80 6.88 9.09 -8.50
N THR A 81 5.58 8.84 -8.48
CA THR A 81 4.99 7.51 -8.64
C THR A 81 4.33 7.45 -10.01
N ILE A 82 4.87 6.64 -10.92
CA ILE A 82 4.36 6.50 -12.28
C ILE A 82 3.82 5.08 -12.48
N LEU A 83 2.54 4.95 -12.78
CA LEU A 83 1.89 3.70 -13.16
C LEU A 83 1.79 3.65 -14.68
N SER A 84 2.75 2.98 -15.31
CA SER A 84 2.89 2.86 -16.77
C SER A 84 2.17 1.61 -17.27
N PHE A 85 1.21 1.80 -18.17
CA PHE A 85 0.49 0.72 -18.86
C PHE A 85 0.97 0.53 -20.31
N LYS A 86 2.16 1.05 -20.65
CA LYS A 86 2.73 0.96 -22.00
C LYS A 86 2.83 -0.47 -22.54
N GLY A 87 2.99 -1.44 -21.63
CA GLY A 87 3.03 -2.88 -21.92
C GLY A 87 1.68 -3.61 -21.80
N GLN A 88 0.56 -2.90 -21.62
CA GLN A 88 -0.74 -3.51 -21.35
C GLN A 88 -1.15 -4.47 -22.48
N LYS A 89 -1.52 -5.71 -22.12
CA LYS A 89 -1.88 -6.77 -23.08
C LYS A 89 -3.36 -6.74 -23.40
N GLY A 90 -4.22 -6.71 -22.37
CA GLY A 90 -5.66 -6.54 -22.52
C GLY A 90 -6.04 -5.20 -23.18
N ALA A 91 -7.25 -5.12 -23.71
CA ALA A 91 -7.87 -3.83 -24.04
C ALA A 91 -8.68 -3.37 -22.82
N GLY A 92 -8.63 -2.09 -22.46
CA GLY A 92 -9.43 -1.56 -21.37
C GLY A 92 -8.69 -0.59 -20.47
N GLU A 93 -9.21 -0.47 -19.26
CA GLU A 93 -8.84 0.53 -18.28
C GLU A 93 -7.49 0.25 -17.62
N GLY A 94 -6.79 1.30 -17.17
CA GLY A 94 -5.65 1.16 -16.28
C GLY A 94 -6.09 0.73 -14.87
N LEU A 95 -7.05 1.45 -14.30
CA LEU A 95 -7.71 1.15 -13.03
C LEU A 95 -9.23 1.26 -13.18
N LEU A 96 -9.94 0.16 -12.94
CA LEU A 96 -11.39 0.13 -12.81
C LEU A 96 -11.80 0.20 -11.34
N VAL A 97 -12.58 1.21 -10.98
CA VAL A 97 -13.16 1.40 -9.65
C VAL A 97 -14.67 1.18 -9.72
N THR A 98 -15.17 0.25 -8.91
CA THR A 98 -16.61 -0.03 -8.77
C THR A 98 -17.01 0.00 -7.29
N SER A 99 -16.53 1.03 -6.58
CA SER A 99 -16.62 1.20 -5.13
C SER A 99 -16.71 2.65 -4.73
N ASP A 100 -17.47 2.90 -3.67
CA ASP A 100 -17.80 4.24 -3.20
C ASP A 100 -16.69 4.80 -2.29
N GLY A 101 -16.58 6.13 -2.21
CA GLY A 101 -15.70 6.80 -1.23
C GLY A 101 -14.20 6.62 -1.49
N VAL A 102 -13.80 6.25 -2.71
CA VAL A 102 -12.42 5.95 -3.06
C VAL A 102 -11.62 7.23 -3.28
N THR A 103 -10.48 7.38 -2.60
CA THR A 103 -9.55 8.49 -2.83
C THR A 103 -8.33 8.04 -3.63
N LEU A 104 -8.08 8.68 -4.77
CA LEU A 104 -6.91 8.44 -5.61
C LEU A 104 -6.00 9.67 -5.62
N THR A 105 -4.76 9.55 -5.13
CA THR A 105 -3.90 10.72 -4.97
C THR A 105 -2.41 10.44 -5.12
N GLY A 106 -1.66 11.42 -5.64
CA GLY A 106 -0.20 11.43 -5.58
C GLY A 106 0.49 10.44 -6.51
N PHE A 107 -0.11 10.07 -7.65
CA PHE A 107 0.55 9.27 -8.69
C PHE A 107 0.15 9.74 -10.08
N THR A 108 0.99 9.43 -11.07
CA THR A 108 0.76 9.67 -12.49
C THR A 108 0.36 8.35 -13.15
N MET A 109 -0.68 8.36 -13.97
CA MET A 109 -1.08 7.21 -14.78
C MET A 109 -0.81 7.48 -16.26
N GLN A 110 -0.21 6.51 -16.96
CA GLN A 110 0.25 6.68 -18.34
C GLN A 110 -0.05 5.46 -19.20
N ASP A 111 -0.28 5.72 -20.49
CA ASP A 111 -0.26 4.71 -21.56
C ASP A 111 -1.26 3.54 -21.39
N SER A 112 -2.37 3.74 -20.69
CA SER A 112 -3.48 2.77 -20.72
C SER A 112 -4.03 2.68 -22.13
N LYS A 113 -4.41 1.47 -22.56
CA LYS A 113 -5.01 1.26 -23.88
C LYS A 113 -6.41 1.88 -24.00
N GLY A 114 -7.14 1.99 -22.89
CA GLY A 114 -8.42 2.69 -22.76
C GLY A 114 -8.33 3.81 -21.74
N ASP A 115 -9.40 3.99 -20.95
CA ASP A 115 -9.44 4.97 -19.86
C ASP A 115 -8.28 4.73 -18.89
N GLY A 116 -7.62 5.79 -18.42
CA GLY A 116 -6.63 5.64 -17.35
C GLY A 116 -7.32 5.08 -16.11
N ILE A 117 -8.16 5.91 -15.50
CA ILE A 117 -8.98 5.55 -14.36
C ILE A 117 -10.44 5.61 -14.80
N LYS A 118 -11.23 4.60 -14.44
CA LYS A 118 -12.67 4.58 -14.68
C LYS A 118 -13.41 4.25 -13.41
N SER A 119 -14.34 5.13 -13.04
CA SER A 119 -15.39 4.81 -12.09
C SER A 119 -16.60 4.24 -12.82
N LYS A 120 -17.22 3.18 -12.30
CA LYS A 120 -18.46 2.63 -12.84
C LYS A 120 -19.39 2.16 -11.74
N GLY A 121 -20.54 2.81 -11.65
CA GLY A 121 -21.55 2.50 -10.62
C GLY A 121 -21.00 2.77 -9.22
N ALA A 122 -20.23 3.85 -9.08
CA ALA A 122 -19.62 4.24 -7.83
C ALA A 122 -19.85 5.73 -7.58
N ASP A 123 -20.02 6.09 -6.32
CA ASP A 123 -20.28 7.45 -5.83
C ASP A 123 -19.08 7.98 -5.02
N ASP A 124 -18.92 9.31 -4.95
CA ASP A 124 -17.89 10.00 -4.17
C ASP A 124 -16.43 9.55 -4.44
N ILE A 125 -15.92 9.85 -5.65
CA ILE A 125 -14.50 9.71 -6.05
C ILE A 125 -13.80 11.06 -6.19
#